data_AF-A0A6D2JUK9-F1
#
_entry.id   AF-A0A6D2JUK9-F1
#
_cell.length_a   1.000
_cell.length_b   1.000
_cell.length_c   1.000
_cell.angle_alpha   90.00
_cell.angle_beta   90.00
_cell.angle_gamma   90.00
#
_symmetry.space_group_name_H-M   'P 1'
#
loop_
_entity.id
_entity.type
_entity.pdbx_description
1 polymer ?
#
loop_
_entity_poly.entity_id
_entity_poly.type
_entity_poly.pdbx_seq_one_letter_code
_entity_poly.pdbx_strand_id
1 'polypeptide(L)'
;MFPSADKYLVESVAVDKWARCHFKGEKYNLDTSNTCESLNSVFRKERKLHLLPMIDAIVNKMAFWFNKHRKEAASLPEAKVIVPFVENVLHERCPIATCLTVSELNNYEFEYSVIGNDKVT
;
A
#
# COMPACT_ATOMS: atom_id res chain seq x y z
N MET A 1 -22.14 22.08 -9.48
CA MET A 1 -20.97 22.84 -9.00
C MET A 1 -21.37 23.46 -7.67
N PHE A 2 -20.62 23.25 -6.59
CA PHE A 2 -20.99 23.68 -5.24
C PHE A 2 -20.29 25.01 -4.92
N PRO A 3 -20.95 26.17 -5.09
CA PRO A 3 -20.28 27.49 -5.06
C PRO A 3 -19.63 27.80 -3.71
N SER A 4 -20.21 27.26 -2.63
CA SER A 4 -19.69 27.43 -1.27
C SER A 4 -18.38 26.67 -1.04
N ALA A 5 -18.15 25.56 -1.75
CA ALA A 5 -16.91 24.80 -1.66
C ALA A 5 -15.76 25.53 -2.33
N ASP A 6 -16.00 26.12 -3.51
CA ASP A 6 -14.99 26.90 -4.24
C ASP A 6 -14.50 28.08 -3.40
N LYS A 7 -15.43 28.79 -2.75
CA LYS A 7 -15.11 29.93 -1.89
C LYS A 7 -14.29 29.50 -0.66
N TYR A 8 -14.68 28.41 0.00
CA TYR A 8 -13.93 27.85 1.12
C TYR A 8 -12.51 27.41 0.73
N LEU A 9 -12.35 26.77 -0.43
CA LEU A 9 -11.04 26.32 -0.90
C LEU A 9 -10.10 27.50 -1.18
N VAL A 10 -10.61 28.57 -1.77
CA VAL A 10 -9.81 29.76 -2.08
C VAL A 10 -9.49 30.59 -0.82
N GLU A 11 -10.45 30.76 0.09
CA GLU A 11 -10.32 31.67 1.23
C GLU A 11 -9.69 31.01 2.47
N SER A 12 -9.93 29.72 2.70
CA SER A 12 -9.63 29.05 3.97
C SER A 12 -8.58 27.95 3.85
N VAL A 13 -8.23 27.53 2.64
CA VAL A 13 -7.33 26.39 2.42
C VAL A 13 -6.16 26.81 1.53
N ALA A 14 -4.95 26.58 2.00
CA ALA A 14 -3.75 26.85 1.20
C ALA A 14 -3.76 26.05 -0.10
N VAL A 15 -3.37 26.69 -1.21
CA VAL A 15 -3.49 26.16 -2.59
C VAL A 15 -2.79 24.81 -2.76
N ASP A 16 -1.65 24.61 -2.11
CA ASP A 16 -0.90 23.36 -2.06
C ASP A 16 -1.71 22.18 -1.46
N LYS A 17 -2.74 22.46 -0.65
CA LYS A 17 -3.57 21.43 -0.01
C LYS A 17 -4.75 20.97 -0.88
N TRP A 18 -5.18 21.77 -1.86
CA TRP A 18 -6.36 21.46 -2.68
C TRP A 18 -6.12 21.47 -4.19
N ALA A 19 -5.19 22.29 -4.69
CA ALA A 19 -4.85 22.34 -6.11
C ALA A 19 -3.83 21.24 -6.43
N ARG A 20 -4.25 20.29 -7.27
CA ARG A 20 -3.45 19.12 -7.67
C ARG A 20 -2.09 19.49 -8.27
N CYS A 21 -2.01 20.58 -9.03
CA CYS A 21 -0.76 21.05 -9.65
C CYS A 21 0.27 21.61 -8.65
N HIS A 22 -0.14 21.89 -7.40
CA HIS A 22 0.74 22.45 -6.36
C HIS A 22 1.14 21.42 -5.30
N PHE A 23 0.58 20.20 -5.34
CA PHE A 23 0.93 19.16 -4.40
C PHE A 23 2.24 18.47 -4.83
N LYS A 24 3.35 18.79 -4.14
CA LYS A 24 4.68 18.21 -4.42
C LYS A 24 4.81 16.72 -4.04
N GLY A 25 3.86 16.16 -3.30
CA GLY A 25 3.93 14.79 -2.82
C GLY A 25 3.31 13.77 -3.79
N GLU A 26 3.78 12.54 -3.70
CA GLU A 26 3.29 11.40 -4.47
C GLU A 26 1.96 10.85 -3.92
N LYS A 27 0.93 11.71 -3.80
CA LYS A 27 -0.36 11.38 -3.14
C LYS A 27 -1.08 10.18 -3.76
N TYR A 28 -0.75 9.86 -5.02
CA TYR A 28 -1.37 8.80 -5.81
C TYR A 28 -0.39 7.74 -6.28
N ASN A 29 0.85 7.69 -5.77
CA ASN A 29 1.76 6.62 -6.17
C ASN A 29 1.33 5.25 -5.63
N LEU A 30 0.61 5.17 -4.51
CA LEU A 30 0.17 3.91 -3.93
C LEU A 30 -1.35 3.72 -4.02
N ASP A 31 -2.13 4.75 -3.72
CA ASP A 31 -3.59 4.69 -3.71
C ASP A 31 -4.18 5.42 -4.91
N THR A 32 -4.62 4.66 -5.91
CA THR A 32 -5.51 5.19 -6.94
C THR A 32 -6.94 5.24 -6.38
N SER A 33 -7.73 6.24 -6.76
CA SER A 33 -9.15 6.36 -6.33
C SER A 33 -9.95 5.08 -6.59
N ASN A 34 -9.53 4.29 -7.58
CA ASN A 34 -10.08 3.00 -7.94
C ASN A 34 -10.02 1.97 -6.78
N THR A 35 -8.96 1.98 -5.97
CA THR A 35 -8.84 1.06 -4.83
C THR A 35 -9.92 1.38 -3.78
N CYS A 36 -10.09 2.65 -3.43
CA CYS A 36 -11.11 3.08 -2.48
C CYS A 36 -12.52 2.80 -3.00
N GLU A 37 -12.79 3.05 -4.28
CA GLU A 37 -14.09 2.77 -4.92
C GLU A 37 -14.40 1.27 -4.95
N SER A 38 -13.42 0.43 -5.30
CA SER A 38 -13.56 -1.02 -5.32
C SER A 38 -13.83 -1.58 -3.92
N LEU A 39 -13.06 -1.17 -2.91
CA LEU A 39 -13.31 -1.57 -1.52
C LEU A 39 -14.68 -1.07 -1.03
N ASN A 40 -15.09 0.13 -1.43
CA ASN A 40 -16.42 0.63 -1.12
C ASN A 40 -17.55 -0.18 -1.77
N SER A 41 -17.33 -0.74 -2.96
CA SER A 41 -18.28 -1.66 -3.59
C SER A 41 -18.37 -2.99 -2.82
N VAL A 42 -17.21 -3.55 -2.46
CA VAL A 42 -17.08 -4.81 -1.72
C VAL A 42 -17.77 -4.74 -0.36
N PHE A 43 -17.52 -3.68 0.41
CA PHE A 43 -18.04 -3.53 1.77
C PHE A 43 -19.40 -2.83 1.84
N ARG A 44 -20.14 -2.75 0.72
CA ARG A 44 -21.39 -1.97 0.65
C ARG A 44 -22.44 -2.43 1.66
N LYS A 45 -22.45 -3.72 2.03
CA LYS A 45 -23.41 -4.28 2.99
C LYS A 45 -22.88 -4.16 4.42
N GLU A 46 -21.60 -4.41 4.60
CA GLU A 46 -20.86 -4.39 5.86
C GLU A 46 -20.83 -2.98 6.46
N ARG A 47 -20.78 -1.93 5.62
CA ARG A 47 -20.91 -0.53 6.06
C ARG A 47 -22.27 -0.16 6.65
N LYS A 48 -23.28 -1.02 6.52
CA LYS A 48 -24.59 -0.81 7.16
C LYS A 48 -24.65 -1.39 8.58
N LEU A 49 -23.60 -2.08 9.02
CA LEU A 49 -23.51 -2.62 10.37
C LEU A 49 -23.14 -1.52 11.38
N HIS A 50 -23.32 -1.82 12.67
CA HIS A 50 -22.75 -1.02 13.74
C HIS A 50 -21.21 -1.04 13.68
N LEU A 51 -20.57 -0.07 14.33
CA LEU A 51 -19.13 0.18 14.23
C LEU A 51 -18.27 -1.07 14.44
N LEU A 52 -18.50 -1.82 15.52
CA LEU A 52 -17.69 -3.00 15.85
C LEU A 52 -17.88 -4.13 14.83
N PRO A 53 -19.11 -4.60 14.52
CA PRO A 53 -19.29 -5.63 13.49
C PRO A 53 -18.80 -5.21 12.09
N MET A 54 -18.86 -3.91 11.76
CA MET A 54 -18.31 -3.40 10.51
C MET A 54 -16.78 -3.58 10.47
N ILE A 55 -16.08 -3.21 11.54
CA ILE A 55 -14.62 -3.36 11.63
C ILE A 55 -14.26 -4.85 11.55
N ASP A 56 -14.94 -5.71 12.30
CA ASP A 56 -14.69 -7.16 12.27
C ASP A 56 -14.88 -7.73 10.86
N ALA A 57 -15.94 -7.33 10.16
CA ALA A 57 -16.19 -7.78 8.80
C ALA A 57 -15.09 -7.33 7.82
N ILE A 58 -14.61 -6.10 7.96
CA ILE A 58 -13.51 -5.57 7.13
C ILE A 58 -12.21 -6.35 7.41
N VAL A 59 -11.84 -6.49 8.68
CA VAL A 59 -10.60 -7.20 9.08
C VAL A 59 -10.63 -8.65 8.60
N ASN A 60 -11.73 -9.35 8.82
CA ASN A 60 -11.89 -10.74 8.38
C ASN A 60 -11.77 -10.89 6.85
N LYS A 61 -12.39 -9.97 6.09
CA LYS A 61 -12.32 -10.00 4.62
C LYS A 61 -10.91 -9.74 4.11
N MET A 62 -10.23 -8.75 4.68
CA MET A 62 -8.85 -8.42 4.32
C MET A 62 -7.93 -9.58 4.64
N ALA A 63 -8.01 -10.15 5.85
CA ALA A 63 -7.22 -11.30 6.26
C ALA A 63 -7.44 -12.51 5.34
N PHE A 64 -8.70 -12.80 5.00
CA PHE A 64 -9.04 -13.88 4.06
C PHE A 64 -8.42 -13.65 2.68
N TRP A 65 -8.55 -12.45 2.11
CA TRP A 65 -7.99 -12.15 0.79
C TRP A 65 -6.46 -12.17 0.78
N PHE A 66 -5.82 -11.58 1.79
CA PHE A 66 -4.37 -11.64 1.93
C PHE A 66 -3.90 -13.09 1.98
N ASN A 67 -4.53 -13.93 2.81
CA ASN A 67 -4.14 -15.33 2.92
C ASN A 67 -4.38 -16.10 1.62
N LYS A 68 -5.54 -15.88 0.98
CA LYS A 68 -5.92 -16.56 -0.27
C LYS A 68 -5.00 -16.22 -1.43
N HIS A 69 -4.66 -14.95 -1.60
CA HIS A 69 -3.85 -14.46 -2.72
C HIS A 69 -2.35 -14.39 -2.40
N ARG A 70 -1.93 -14.81 -1.21
CA ARG A 70 -0.54 -14.74 -0.75
C ARG A 70 0.44 -15.43 -1.70
N LYS A 71 0.15 -16.69 -2.06
CA LYS A 71 1.03 -17.49 -2.94
C LYS A 71 1.02 -16.97 -4.36
N GLU A 72 -0.14 -16.51 -4.83
CA GLU A 72 -0.29 -15.90 -6.15
C GLU A 72 0.59 -14.65 -6.25
N ALA A 73 0.54 -13.76 -5.25
CA ALA A 73 1.36 -12.56 -5.18
C ALA A 73 2.86 -12.88 -5.17
N ALA A 74 3.29 -13.89 -4.40
CA ALA A 74 4.69 -14.33 -4.36
C ALA A 74 5.17 -14.98 -5.67
N SER A 75 4.25 -15.55 -6.46
CA SER A 75 4.55 -16.20 -7.74
C SER A 75 4.54 -15.24 -8.95
N LEU A 76 4.20 -13.97 -8.75
CA LEU A 76 4.16 -13.00 -9.83
C LEU A 76 5.60 -12.73 -10.35
N PRO A 77 5.79 -12.61 -11.67
CA PRO A 77 7.10 -12.25 -12.23
C PRO A 77 7.60 -10.93 -11.65
N GLU A 78 8.91 -10.83 -11.39
CA GLU A 78 9.60 -9.61 -10.91
C GLU A 78 9.31 -8.37 -11.78
N ALA A 79 8.91 -8.57 -13.03
CA ALA A 79 8.59 -7.53 -13.99
C ALA A 79 7.22 -6.84 -13.78
N LYS A 80 6.44 -7.16 -12.74
CA LYS A 80 5.18 -6.46 -12.48
C LYS A 80 5.43 -5.15 -11.75
N VAL A 81 5.08 -4.06 -12.43
CA VAL A 81 5.23 -2.64 -12.06
C VAL A 81 4.94 -2.40 -10.58
N ILE A 82 6.03 -2.41 -9.80
CA ILE A 82 6.06 -1.84 -8.47
C ILE A 82 5.92 -0.33 -8.67
N VAL A 83 5.16 0.33 -7.79
CA VAL A 83 4.97 1.77 -7.92
C VAL A 83 6.32 2.49 -7.75
N PRO A 84 6.59 3.59 -8.48
CA PRO A 84 7.92 4.22 -8.50
C PRO A 84 8.47 4.54 -7.11
N PHE A 85 7.59 4.88 -6.17
CA PHE A 85 7.97 5.05 -4.77
C PHE A 85 8.60 3.79 -4.14
N VAL A 86 7.94 2.65 -4.29
CA VAL A 86 8.44 1.38 -3.71
C VAL A 86 9.65 0.89 -4.50
N GLU A 87 9.70 1.13 -5.81
CA GLU A 87 10.89 0.87 -6.64
C GLU A 87 12.11 1.65 -6.13
N ASN A 88 11.96 2.95 -5.86
CA ASN A 88 13.04 3.77 -5.30
C ASN A 88 13.53 3.24 -3.93
N VAL A 89 12.59 2.86 -3.05
CA VAL A 89 12.93 2.27 -1.74
C VAL A 89 13.68 0.94 -1.90
N LEU A 90 13.26 0.09 -2.84
CA LEU A 90 13.95 -1.16 -3.12
C LEU A 90 15.33 -0.90 -3.72
N HIS A 91 15.46 0.08 -4.61
CA HIS A 91 16.72 0.47 -5.23
C HIS A 91 17.75 0.93 -4.18
N GLU A 92 17.34 1.72 -3.18
CA GLU A 92 18.22 2.13 -2.07
C GLU A 92 18.67 0.94 -1.21
N ARG A 93 17.82 -0.08 -1.06
CA ARG A 93 18.10 -1.25 -0.20
C ARG A 93 18.81 -2.39 -0.92
N CYS A 94 18.76 -2.41 -2.25
CA CYS A 94 19.35 -3.46 -3.10
C CYS A 94 20.85 -3.72 -2.82
N PRO A 95 21.71 -2.68 -2.65
CA PRO A 95 23.12 -2.90 -2.33
C PRO A 95 23.32 -3.66 -1.01
N ILE A 96 22.51 -3.34 0.01
CA ILE A 96 22.56 -4.00 1.32
C ILE A 96 22.05 -5.44 1.18
N ALA A 97 20.92 -5.63 0.50
CA ALA A 97 20.31 -6.95 0.30
C ALA A 97 21.26 -7.92 -0.44
N THR A 98 22.07 -7.42 -1.37
CA THR A 98 23.06 -8.24 -2.11
C THR A 98 24.18 -8.77 -1.20
N CYS A 99 24.41 -8.14 -0.05
CA CYS A 99 25.36 -8.61 0.96
C CYS A 99 24.75 -9.63 1.94
N LEU A 100 23.45 -9.91 1.85
CA LEU A 100 22.75 -10.84 2.74
C LEU A 100 22.56 -12.19 2.04
N THR A 101 22.99 -13.26 2.69
CA THR A 101 22.64 -14.62 2.27
C THR A 101 21.36 -15.02 2.96
N VAL A 102 20.30 -15.29 2.18
CA VAL A 102 18.99 -15.65 2.69
C VAL A 102 18.70 -17.11 2.35
N SER A 103 18.40 -17.93 3.35
CA SER A 103 17.89 -19.29 3.17
C SER A 103 16.49 -19.42 3.76
N GLU A 104 15.58 -20.00 2.97
CA GLU A 104 14.20 -20.22 3.36
C GLU A 104 14.12 -21.35 4.39
N LEU A 105 13.53 -21.05 5.56
CA LEU A 105 13.25 -22.06 6.59
C LEU A 105 11.78 -22.49 6.51
N ASN A 106 10.88 -21.51 6.38
CA ASN A 106 9.44 -21.76 6.29
C ASN A 106 8.75 -20.67 5.46
N ASN A 107 8.36 -21.00 4.23
CA ASN A 107 7.58 -20.09 3.36
C ASN A 107 6.22 -19.70 3.95
N TYR A 108 5.61 -20.59 4.73
CA TYR A 108 4.26 -20.36 5.22
C TYR A 108 4.24 -19.26 6.28
N GLU A 109 5.23 -19.27 7.17
CA GLU A 109 5.38 -18.33 8.29
C GLU A 109 6.36 -17.19 8.01
N PHE A 110 6.96 -17.16 6.80
CA PHE A 110 7.99 -16.19 6.38
C PHE A 110 9.23 -16.23 7.29
N GLU A 111 9.63 -17.44 7.66
CA GLU A 111 10.86 -17.64 8.42
C GLU A 111 12.01 -17.85 7.45
N TYR A 112 13.02 -16.98 7.59
CA TYR A 112 14.23 -17.01 6.79
C TYR A 112 15.43 -16.92 7.71
N SER A 113 16.45 -17.72 7.42
CA SER A 113 17.78 -17.50 7.98
C SER A 113 18.47 -16.44 7.14
N VAL A 114 18.93 -15.37 7.78
CA VAL A 114 19.60 -14.25 7.11
C VAL A 114 20.99 -14.10 7.71
N ILE A 115 22.01 -14.28 6.90
CA ILE A 115 23.41 -14.16 7.29
C ILE A 115 24.02 -12.98 6.53
N GLY A 116 24.46 -11.95 7.27
CA GLY A 116 25.20 -10.84 6.69
C GLY A 116 26.63 -11.25 6.36
N ASN A 117 27.05 -11.03 5.12
CA ASN A 117 28.47 -11.01 4.82
C ASN A 117 29.00 -9.64 5.28
N ASP A 118 29.47 -9.57 6.52
CA ASP A 118 30.18 -8.42 7.04
C ASP A 118 31.49 -8.25 6.25
N LYS A 119 31.41 -7.62 5.08
CA LYS A 119 32.57 -6.94 4.50
C LYS A 119 32.74 -5.64 5.26
N VAL A 120 33.16 -5.75 6.53
CA VAL A 120 33.80 -4.66 7.24
C VAL A 120 35.16 -4.47 6.58
N THR A 121 35.22 -3.61 5.56
CA THR A 121 36.36 -2.77 5.21
C THR A 121 35.92 -1.68 4.23
#